data_AF-A0A8T4MMY9-F1
#
_entry.id   AF-A0A8T4MMY9-F1
#
_cell.length_a   1.000
_cell.length_b   1.000
_cell.length_c   1.000
_cell.angle_alpha   90.00
_cell.angle_beta   90.00
_cell.angle_gamma   90.00
#
_symmetry.space_group_name_H-M   'P 1'
#
loop_
_entity.id
_entity.type
_entity.pdbx_description
1 polymer ?
#
loop_
_entity_poly.entity_id
_entity_poly.type
_entity_poly.pdbx_seq_one_letter_code
_entity_poly.pdbx_strand_id
1 'polypeptide(L)'
;MDCFIKKIFDGKNDELVHNQFQKFSRGVFTKRAMLKFKDSSGKLTIDTTSEYARELARLMGEKLGNNKTHVTGALISALDLEGFKYEERKMAMGVRKYMINREMTGKEIVDICDNILKAFVAFSFKCGDDELKIKDKSPKSAKGASSAKKEDEVLKIDFCKLKTTDRKLIEGLVFDPEAKGAKKIEIHHDFIIEDIVIPPELKNEKDFAVVREKALRKGKIIRYLDIDGKKTKKEIEFAA
;
A
#
# COMPACT_ATOMS: atom_id res chain seq x y z
N MET A 1 12.00 -6.43 -3.07
CA MET A 1 11.58 -5.50 -2.01
C MET A 1 10.61 -6.22 -1.08
N ASP A 2 10.74 -6.06 0.24
CA ASP A 2 9.77 -6.55 1.22
C ASP A 2 8.58 -5.58 1.31
N CYS A 3 7.34 -6.07 1.38
CA CYS A 3 6.16 -5.23 1.63
C CYS A 3 6.09 -4.78 3.10
N PHE A 4 5.35 -3.71 3.42
CA PHE A 4 5.31 -3.11 4.74
C PHE A 4 4.85 -4.10 5.82
N ILE A 5 3.92 -5.00 5.47
CA ILE A 5 3.51 -6.08 6.36
C ILE A 5 4.67 -7.03 6.61
N LYS A 6 5.35 -7.49 5.56
CA LYS A 6 6.50 -8.39 5.69
C LYS A 6 7.61 -7.76 6.53
N LYS A 7 7.90 -6.47 6.31
CA LYS A 7 8.87 -5.71 7.10
C LYS A 7 8.54 -5.78 8.59
N ILE A 8 7.28 -5.57 8.97
CA ILE A 8 6.85 -5.72 10.37
C ILE A 8 7.06 -7.15 10.87
N PHE A 9 6.67 -8.18 10.10
CA PHE A 9 6.90 -9.59 10.43
C PHE A 9 8.38 -9.94 10.60
N ASP A 10 9.26 -9.25 9.88
CA ASP A 10 10.71 -9.40 9.96
C ASP A 10 11.36 -8.50 11.02
N GLY A 11 10.57 -7.74 11.80
CA GLY A 11 11.10 -6.80 12.79
C GLY A 11 11.77 -5.55 12.21
N LYS A 12 11.52 -5.22 10.93
CA LYS A 12 12.04 -4.04 10.24
C LYS A 12 11.00 -2.92 10.27
N ASN A 13 11.45 -1.71 10.61
CA ASN A 13 10.63 -0.50 10.55
C ASN A 13 11.43 0.60 9.84
N ASP A 14 10.89 1.12 8.74
CA ASP A 14 11.48 2.21 7.97
C ASP A 14 10.45 3.32 7.76
N GLU A 15 10.89 4.42 7.13
CA GLU A 15 10.04 5.59 6.94
C GLU A 15 8.77 5.30 6.10
N LEU A 16 8.82 4.32 5.20
CA LEU A 16 7.64 3.90 4.43
C LEU A 16 6.64 3.15 5.31
N VAL A 17 7.13 2.26 6.18
CA VAL A 17 6.29 1.57 7.18
C VAL A 17 5.68 2.60 8.13
N HIS A 18 6.49 3.52 8.68
CA HIS A 18 6.02 4.61 9.53
C HIS A 18 4.90 5.44 8.87
N ASN A 19 5.15 5.96 7.66
CA ASN A 19 4.16 6.75 6.92
C ASN A 19 2.88 5.96 6.61
N GLN A 20 3.01 4.65 6.36
CA GLN A 20 1.85 3.80 6.13
C GLN A 20 0.93 3.73 7.35
N PHE A 21 1.50 3.70 8.57
CA PHE A 21 0.72 3.63 9.81
C PHE A 21 0.33 5.00 10.37
N GLN A 22 1.02 6.08 9.97
CA GLN A 22 0.79 7.43 10.47
C GLN A 22 -0.68 7.91 10.37
N LYS A 23 -1.38 7.43 9.35
CA LYS A 23 -2.79 7.79 9.07
C LYS A 23 -3.82 7.13 9.99
N PHE A 24 -3.43 6.17 10.84
CA PHE A 24 -4.35 5.50 11.76
C PHE A 24 -4.35 6.16 13.14
N SER A 25 -5.55 6.36 13.69
CA SER A 25 -5.75 6.69 15.09
C SER A 25 -5.75 5.41 15.94
N ARG A 26 -5.86 5.55 17.26
CA ARG A 26 -6.25 4.42 18.12
C ARG A 26 -7.56 3.81 17.64
N GLY A 27 -7.66 2.48 17.71
CA GLY A 27 -8.85 1.72 17.29
C GLY A 27 -8.54 0.47 16.48
N VAL A 28 -9.60 -0.18 16.01
CA VAL A 28 -9.55 -1.40 15.20
C VAL A 28 -9.94 -1.10 13.76
N PHE A 29 -9.07 -1.44 12.83
CA PHE A 29 -9.23 -1.26 11.39
C PHE A 29 -9.26 -2.62 10.72
N THR A 30 -10.46 -3.20 10.62
CA THR A 30 -10.64 -4.54 10.06
C THR A 30 -10.49 -4.56 8.54
N LYS A 31 -9.98 -5.68 8.01
CA LYS A 31 -9.79 -5.97 6.58
C LYS A 31 -9.11 -4.78 5.85
N ARG A 32 -8.13 -4.17 6.50
CA ARG A 32 -7.56 -2.90 6.06
C ARG A 32 -6.63 -3.09 4.88
N ALA A 33 -5.70 -4.03 4.98
CA ALA A 33 -4.83 -4.42 3.89
C ALA A 33 -5.25 -5.81 3.42
N MET A 34 -5.80 -5.92 2.21
CA MET A 34 -6.20 -7.21 1.65
C MET A 34 -5.47 -7.50 0.36
N LEU A 35 -5.21 -8.77 0.12
CA LEU A 35 -4.56 -9.29 -1.06
C LEU A 35 -5.30 -10.54 -1.53
N LYS A 36 -5.55 -10.61 -2.82
CA LYS A 36 -6.07 -11.79 -3.50
C LYS A 36 -5.13 -12.16 -4.63
N PHE A 37 -4.65 -13.39 -4.61
CA PHE A 37 -3.81 -13.95 -5.65
C PHE A 37 -4.51 -15.10 -6.37
N LYS A 38 -4.29 -15.17 -7.68
CA LYS A 38 -4.75 -16.26 -8.54
C LYS A 38 -3.69 -16.62 -9.57
N ASP A 39 -3.37 -17.91 -9.67
CA ASP A 39 -2.62 -18.51 -10.76
C ASP A 39 -3.60 -19.12 -11.78
N SER A 40 -3.50 -18.69 -13.04
CA SER A 40 -4.30 -19.23 -14.15
C SER A 40 -3.37 -19.69 -15.27
N SER A 41 -2.79 -20.87 -15.06
CA SER A 41 -1.86 -21.51 -16.00
C SER A 41 -0.63 -20.66 -16.29
N GLY A 42 0.04 -20.18 -15.24
CA GLY A 42 1.27 -19.37 -15.34
C GLY A 42 1.02 -17.87 -15.51
N LYS A 43 -0.23 -17.45 -15.75
CA LYS A 43 -0.64 -16.04 -15.65
C LYS A 43 -1.06 -15.74 -14.21
N LEU A 44 -0.27 -14.92 -13.54
CA LEU A 44 -0.47 -14.55 -12.14
C LEU A 44 -1.25 -13.24 -12.09
N THR A 45 -2.26 -13.19 -11.23
CA THR A 45 -3.00 -11.95 -10.94
C THR A 45 -3.00 -11.71 -9.44
N ILE A 46 -2.69 -10.48 -9.05
CA ILE A 46 -2.84 -9.98 -7.69
C ILE A 46 -3.84 -8.83 -7.73
N ASP A 47 -4.90 -8.93 -6.96
CA ASP A 47 -5.76 -7.80 -6.66
C ASP A 47 -5.54 -7.39 -5.19
N THR A 48 -5.42 -6.10 -4.90
CA THR A 48 -5.21 -5.61 -3.52
C THR A 48 -6.06 -4.38 -3.20
N THR A 49 -6.11 -4.04 -1.91
CA THR A 49 -6.61 -2.74 -1.45
C THR A 49 -5.58 -1.62 -1.64
N SER A 50 -6.01 -0.37 -1.46
CA SER A 50 -5.19 0.83 -1.65
C SER A 50 -3.89 0.88 -0.85
N GLU A 51 -3.81 0.11 0.22
CA GLU A 51 -2.68 0.03 1.15
C GLU A 51 -1.38 -0.37 0.46
N TYR A 52 -1.48 -1.16 -0.62
CA TYR A 52 -0.35 -1.65 -1.41
C TYR A 52 -0.01 -0.79 -2.63
N ALA A 53 -0.77 0.29 -2.89
CA ALA A 53 -0.65 1.07 -4.12
C ALA A 53 0.77 1.61 -4.35
N ARG A 54 1.34 2.26 -3.34
CA ARG A 54 2.71 2.79 -3.38
C ARG A 54 3.73 1.69 -3.59
N GLU A 55 3.63 0.59 -2.86
CA GLU A 55 4.61 -0.50 -2.94
C GLU A 55 4.58 -1.21 -4.29
N LEU A 56 3.39 -1.45 -4.85
CA LEU A 56 3.25 -2.05 -6.17
C LEU A 56 3.81 -1.11 -7.25
N ALA A 57 3.52 0.19 -7.17
CA ALA A 57 4.07 1.18 -8.10
C ALA A 57 5.60 1.24 -8.01
N ARG A 58 6.16 1.28 -6.79
CA ARG A 58 7.60 1.29 -6.53
C ARG A 58 8.27 0.01 -7.04
N LEU A 59 7.73 -1.15 -6.70
CA LEU A 59 8.23 -2.47 -7.12
C LEU A 59 8.27 -2.61 -8.65
N MET A 60 7.21 -2.15 -9.32
CA MET A 60 7.14 -2.15 -10.78
C MET A 60 8.08 -1.11 -11.40
N GLY A 61 8.31 0.02 -10.73
CA GLY A 61 9.34 1.00 -11.11
C GLY A 61 10.76 0.44 -10.99
N GLU A 62 11.06 -0.28 -9.91
CA GLU A 62 12.34 -1.00 -9.73
C GLU A 62 12.57 -2.01 -10.85
N LYS A 63 11.54 -2.80 -11.18
CA LYS A 63 11.58 -3.79 -12.27
C LYS A 63 11.80 -3.14 -13.63
N LEU A 64 11.19 -1.97 -13.87
CA LEU A 64 11.34 -1.21 -15.11
C LEU A 64 12.75 -0.63 -15.27
N GLY A 65 13.39 -0.24 -14.16
CA GLY A 65 14.76 0.28 -14.14
C GLY A 65 14.91 1.60 -14.91
N ASN A 66 15.84 1.64 -15.87
CA ASN A 66 16.05 2.82 -16.72
C ASN A 66 15.12 2.88 -17.94
N ASN A 67 14.33 1.83 -18.19
CA ASN A 67 13.41 1.82 -19.33
C ASN A 67 12.27 2.81 -19.10
N LYS A 68 11.70 3.32 -20.20
CA LYS A 68 10.53 4.19 -20.17
C LYS A 68 9.24 3.41 -20.37
N THR A 69 8.17 3.91 -19.78
CA THR A 69 6.82 3.42 -20.00
C THR A 69 5.84 4.58 -19.92
N HIS A 70 4.71 4.41 -20.57
CA HIS A 70 3.60 5.33 -20.44
C HIS A 70 2.90 5.15 -19.09
N VAL A 71 2.97 6.16 -18.23
CA VAL A 71 2.35 6.19 -16.91
C VAL A 71 1.09 7.03 -16.96
N THR A 72 0.00 6.45 -16.47
CA THR A 72 -1.28 7.13 -16.25
C THR A 72 -1.69 7.08 -14.79
N GLY A 73 -2.52 8.02 -14.33
CA GLY A 73 -3.14 7.98 -13.02
C GLY A 73 -3.00 9.29 -12.25
N ALA A 74 -2.72 9.23 -10.95
CA ALA A 74 -2.59 10.45 -10.17
C ALA A 74 -1.68 10.33 -8.93
N LEU A 75 -1.10 11.47 -8.54
CA LEU A 75 -0.69 11.72 -7.15
C LEU A 75 -1.78 12.50 -6.43
N ILE A 76 -2.16 12.07 -5.23
CA ILE A 76 -3.21 12.72 -4.43
C ILE A 76 -2.61 13.17 -3.11
N SER A 77 -2.64 14.47 -2.79
CA SER A 77 -1.98 15.03 -1.62
C SER A 77 -2.81 16.14 -0.98
N ALA A 78 -2.75 16.26 0.35
CA ALA A 78 -3.24 17.43 1.08
C ALA A 78 -2.22 18.60 1.03
N LEU A 79 -0.96 18.29 0.75
CA LEU A 79 0.11 19.28 0.57
C LEU A 79 0.15 19.77 -0.88
N ASP A 80 0.68 20.98 -1.10
CA ASP A 80 1.04 21.39 -2.45
C ASP A 80 2.36 20.76 -2.84
N LEU A 81 2.41 20.17 -4.03
CA LEU A 81 3.59 19.59 -4.65
C LEU A 81 4.15 20.59 -5.67
N GLU A 82 4.57 21.75 -5.17
CA GLU A 82 5.12 22.81 -6.03
C GLU A 82 6.35 22.30 -6.79
N GLY A 83 6.49 22.70 -8.07
CA GLY A 83 7.55 22.24 -8.96
C GLY A 83 7.42 20.80 -9.48
N PHE A 84 6.46 20.01 -8.98
CA PHE A 84 6.17 18.70 -9.54
C PHE A 84 5.54 18.83 -10.92
N LYS A 85 6.03 18.06 -11.90
CA LYS A 85 5.46 18.05 -13.25
C LYS A 85 4.19 17.22 -13.26
N TYR A 86 3.10 17.75 -13.82
CA TYR A 86 1.81 17.07 -13.99
C TYR A 86 1.06 17.64 -15.20
N GLU A 87 0.08 16.92 -15.72
CA GLU A 87 -0.71 17.34 -16.89
C GLU A 87 -1.97 18.12 -16.48
N GLU A 88 -2.61 17.75 -15.37
CA GLU A 88 -3.80 18.44 -14.85
C GLU A 88 -3.81 18.42 -13.31
N ARG A 89 -4.21 19.52 -12.67
CA ARG A 89 -4.41 19.59 -11.21
C ARG A 89 -5.88 19.81 -10.88
N LYS A 90 -6.50 18.86 -10.18
CA LYS A 90 -7.85 18.98 -9.61
C LYS A 90 -7.74 19.25 -8.12
N MET A 91 -8.64 20.06 -7.57
CA MET A 91 -8.71 20.31 -6.13
C MET A 91 -10.14 20.12 -5.64
N ALA A 92 -10.29 19.39 -4.54
CA ALA A 92 -11.57 19.22 -3.85
C ALA A 92 -11.32 19.07 -2.35
N MET A 93 -12.04 19.83 -1.52
CA MET A 93 -11.99 19.73 -0.06
C MET A 93 -10.57 19.79 0.53
N GLY A 94 -9.71 20.68 -0.01
CA GLY A 94 -8.31 20.81 0.43
C GLY A 94 -7.37 19.67 -0.03
N VAL A 95 -7.88 18.69 -0.78
CA VAL A 95 -7.08 17.62 -1.39
C VAL A 95 -6.82 17.98 -2.85
N ARG A 96 -5.55 17.92 -3.24
CA ARG A 96 -5.06 18.13 -4.61
C ARG A 96 -4.82 16.78 -5.28
N LYS A 97 -5.29 16.64 -6.51
CA LYS A 97 -5.08 15.47 -7.38
C LYS A 97 -4.31 15.94 -8.61
N TYR A 98 -3.05 15.51 -8.72
CA TYR A 98 -2.15 15.78 -9.82
C TYR A 98 -2.22 14.61 -10.80
N MET A 99 -2.90 14.81 -11.92
CA MET A 99 -3.03 13.81 -12.98
C MET A 99 -1.68 13.59 -13.66
N ILE A 100 -1.35 12.32 -13.86
CA ILE A 100 -0.18 11.87 -14.61
C ILE A 100 -0.65 11.21 -15.89
N ASN A 101 -0.07 11.62 -17.03
CA ASN A 101 -0.29 11.04 -18.35
C ASN A 101 0.93 11.30 -19.25
N ARG A 102 2.03 10.59 -19.00
CA ARG A 102 3.31 10.82 -19.69
C ARG A 102 4.24 9.62 -19.65
N GLU A 103 5.30 9.68 -20.46
CA GLU A 103 6.44 8.77 -20.34
C GLU A 103 7.25 9.04 -19.07
N MET A 104 7.57 7.98 -18.33
CA MET A 104 8.46 8.02 -17.16
C MET A 104 9.36 6.79 -17.16
N THR A 105 10.57 6.97 -16.66
CA THR A 105 11.49 5.87 -16.34
C THR A 105 11.10 5.20 -15.02
N GLY A 106 11.56 3.96 -14.83
CA GLY A 106 11.40 3.26 -13.55
C GLY A 106 12.03 4.03 -12.38
N LYS A 107 13.18 4.67 -12.60
CA LYS A 107 13.83 5.55 -11.61
C LYS A 107 12.95 6.73 -11.19
N GLU A 108 12.36 7.45 -12.13
CA GLU A 108 11.46 8.56 -11.81
C GLU A 108 10.25 8.10 -10.98
N ILE A 109 9.72 6.90 -11.26
CA ILE A 109 8.62 6.31 -10.48
C ILE A 109 9.08 5.98 -9.06
N VAL A 110 10.25 5.37 -8.91
CA VAL A 110 10.84 5.04 -7.60
C VAL A 110 11.12 6.32 -6.80
N ASP A 111 11.73 7.33 -7.42
CA ASP A 111 12.05 8.61 -6.79
C ASP A 111 10.79 9.31 -6.26
N ILE A 112 9.67 9.25 -6.99
CA ILE A 112 8.39 9.76 -6.49
C ILE A 112 7.89 8.94 -5.29
N CYS A 113 8.03 7.61 -5.35
CA CYS A 113 7.62 6.74 -4.25
C CYS A 113 8.49 6.92 -2.99
N ASP A 114 9.74 7.34 -3.13
CA ASP A 114 10.69 7.48 -2.02
C ASP A 114 10.75 8.91 -1.47
N ASN A 115 10.49 9.93 -2.29
CA ASN A 115 10.62 11.33 -1.87
C ASN A 115 9.27 12.03 -1.64
N ILE A 116 8.17 11.57 -2.26
CA ILE A 116 6.84 12.19 -2.10
C ILE A 116 5.98 11.31 -1.18
N LEU A 117 6.40 11.17 0.08
CA LEU A 117 5.85 10.19 1.03
C LEU A 117 4.42 10.48 1.48
N LYS A 118 4.04 11.76 1.58
CA LYS A 118 2.72 12.20 2.06
C LYS A 118 1.63 12.21 0.97
N ALA A 119 1.98 11.89 -0.27
CA ALA A 119 1.00 11.70 -1.33
C ALA A 119 0.47 10.25 -1.37
N PHE A 120 -0.72 10.04 -1.90
CA PHE A 120 -1.17 8.74 -2.35
C PHE A 120 -0.75 8.56 -3.82
N VAL A 121 -0.03 7.46 -4.10
CA VAL A 121 0.48 7.15 -5.44
C VAL A 121 -0.48 6.19 -6.13
N ALA A 122 -1.12 6.64 -7.20
CA ALA A 122 -2.06 5.85 -7.98
C ALA A 122 -1.62 5.76 -9.44
N PHE A 123 -0.47 5.15 -9.69
CA PHE A 123 0.10 5.00 -11.03
C PHE A 123 -0.27 3.66 -11.67
N SER A 124 -0.65 3.71 -12.93
CA SER A 124 -0.94 2.57 -13.79
C SER A 124 0.00 2.59 -14.98
N PHE A 125 0.70 1.49 -15.22
CA PHE A 125 1.68 1.37 -16.29
C PHE A 125 2.04 -0.10 -16.56
N LYS A 126 2.80 -0.34 -17.63
CA LYS A 126 3.30 -1.66 -18.01
C LYS A 126 4.82 -1.75 -17.86
N CYS A 127 5.32 -2.94 -17.57
CA CYS A 127 6.73 -3.28 -17.58
C CYS A 127 6.93 -4.60 -18.33
N GLY A 128 7.16 -4.51 -19.65
CA GLY A 128 7.11 -5.70 -20.52
C GLY A 128 5.71 -6.31 -20.53
N ASP A 129 5.62 -7.61 -20.20
CA ASP A 129 4.36 -8.35 -20.13
C ASP A 129 3.56 -8.10 -18.83
N ASP A 130 4.17 -7.43 -17.85
CA ASP A 130 3.51 -7.11 -16.59
C ASP A 130 2.68 -5.83 -16.70
N GLU A 131 1.50 -5.83 -16.08
CA GLU A 131 0.56 -4.69 -16.10
C GLU A 131 0.11 -4.37 -14.68
N LEU A 132 0.40 -3.16 -14.22
CA LEU A 132 -0.12 -2.60 -12.98
C LEU A 132 -1.23 -1.58 -13.29
N LYS A 133 -2.39 -1.79 -12.68
CA LYS A 133 -3.52 -0.87 -12.72
C LYS A 133 -3.89 -0.47 -11.30
N ILE A 134 -3.89 0.82 -11.02
CA ILE A 134 -4.32 1.39 -9.74
C ILE A 134 -5.44 2.40 -10.02
N LYS A 135 -6.53 2.29 -9.27
CA LYS A 135 -7.63 3.28 -9.36
C LYS A 135 -7.12 4.66 -8.95
N ASP A 136 -7.31 5.63 -9.83
CA ASP A 136 -6.86 7.02 -9.68
C ASP A 136 -7.77 7.83 -8.75
N LYS A 137 -8.29 7.25 -7.68
CA LYS A 137 -9.20 7.93 -6.75
C LYS A 137 -8.65 7.89 -5.33
N SER A 138 -9.05 8.84 -4.50
CA SER A 138 -8.69 8.80 -3.09
C SER A 138 -9.20 7.50 -2.46
N PRO A 139 -8.38 6.82 -1.65
CA PRO A 139 -8.86 5.70 -0.86
C PRO A 139 -9.95 6.19 0.10
N LYS A 140 -11.00 5.39 0.29
CA LYS A 140 -12.06 5.71 1.26
C LYS A 140 -11.50 5.62 2.69
N SER A 141 -11.96 6.51 3.58
CA SER A 141 -11.44 6.63 4.95
C SER A 141 -11.60 5.33 5.76
N ALA A 142 -10.66 5.13 6.69
CA ALA A 142 -10.41 3.91 7.44
C ALA A 142 -11.30 3.75 8.67
N LYS A 143 -12.54 3.34 8.50
CA LYS A 143 -13.15 2.40 9.45
C LYS A 143 -13.44 1.14 8.65
N GLY A 144 -12.78 0.03 9.01
CA GLY A 144 -12.97 -1.26 8.35
C GLY A 144 -14.46 -1.60 8.24
N ALA A 145 -14.86 -2.28 7.16
CA ALA A 145 -16.24 -2.71 6.89
C ALA A 145 -17.38 -1.67 7.04
N SER A 146 -17.15 -0.38 7.32
CA SER A 146 -18.23 0.61 7.44
C SER A 146 -18.67 1.19 6.08
N SER A 147 -18.06 0.75 4.99
CA SER A 147 -18.52 1.03 3.63
C SER A 147 -19.22 -0.16 2.95
N ALA A 148 -19.22 -1.33 3.59
CA ALA A 148 -20.13 -2.41 3.23
C ALA A 148 -21.52 -1.95 3.65
N LYS A 149 -22.48 -1.89 2.72
CA LYS A 149 -23.85 -1.45 3.05
C LYS A 149 -24.59 -2.48 3.91
N LYS A 150 -24.01 -3.69 4.10
CA LYS A 150 -24.53 -4.82 4.87
C LYS A 150 -23.38 -5.57 5.54
N GLU A 151 -23.62 -6.15 6.71
CA GLU A 151 -22.62 -6.91 7.49
C GLU A 151 -21.98 -8.08 6.72
N ASP A 152 -22.67 -8.62 5.71
CA ASP A 152 -22.22 -9.74 4.87
C ASP A 152 -21.61 -9.35 3.51
N GLU A 153 -21.47 -8.05 3.21
CA GLU A 153 -20.94 -7.65 1.90
C GLU A 153 -19.43 -7.95 1.81
N VAL A 154 -19.08 -8.91 0.94
CA VAL A 154 -17.68 -9.22 0.63
C VAL A 154 -17.03 -7.98 0.01
N LEU A 155 -16.06 -7.41 0.73
CA LEU A 155 -15.32 -6.25 0.26
C LEU A 155 -14.63 -6.57 -1.07
N LYS A 156 -14.87 -5.71 -2.07
CA LYS A 156 -14.24 -5.86 -3.37
C LYS A 156 -12.76 -5.49 -3.30
N ILE A 157 -11.89 -6.48 -3.43
CA ILE A 157 -10.44 -6.31 -3.52
C ILE A 157 -10.10 -6.06 -5.00
N ASP A 158 -10.17 -4.82 -5.45
CA ASP A 158 -9.90 -4.45 -6.85
C ASP A 158 -9.32 -3.02 -7.00
N PHE A 159 -8.71 -2.49 -5.94
CA PHE A 159 -8.17 -1.14 -5.96
C PHE A 159 -6.88 -1.07 -6.77
N CYS A 160 -5.98 -2.00 -6.52
CA CYS A 160 -4.82 -2.26 -7.35
C CYS A 160 -4.97 -3.64 -7.99
N LYS A 161 -4.50 -3.78 -9.22
CA LYS A 161 -4.48 -5.02 -9.97
C LYS A 161 -3.14 -5.15 -10.69
N LEU A 162 -2.35 -6.14 -10.30
CA LEU A 162 -1.11 -6.53 -10.96
C LEU A 162 -1.35 -7.82 -11.73
N LYS A 163 -1.03 -7.83 -13.02
CA LYS A 163 -0.88 -9.05 -13.82
C LYS A 163 0.60 -9.26 -14.08
N THR A 164 1.09 -10.46 -13.85
CA THR A 164 2.51 -10.79 -14.06
C THR A 164 2.70 -12.28 -14.32
N THR A 165 3.88 -12.66 -14.80
CA THR A 165 4.38 -14.04 -14.80
C THR A 165 5.46 -14.28 -13.74
N ASP A 166 5.88 -13.22 -13.04
CA ASP A 166 6.98 -13.25 -12.09
C ASP A 166 6.51 -13.67 -10.70
N ARG A 167 6.71 -14.96 -10.40
CA ARG A 167 6.31 -15.56 -9.12
C ARG A 167 7.10 -14.99 -7.94
N LYS A 168 8.30 -14.44 -8.14
CA LYS A 168 9.10 -13.85 -7.05
C LYS A 168 8.43 -12.59 -6.49
N LEU A 169 7.72 -11.82 -7.32
CA LEU A 169 6.92 -10.68 -6.86
C LEU A 169 5.80 -11.13 -5.90
N ILE A 170 5.16 -12.26 -6.22
CA ILE A 170 4.11 -12.85 -5.38
C ILE A 170 4.69 -13.30 -4.04
N GLU A 171 5.82 -14.00 -4.09
CA GLU A 171 6.51 -14.51 -2.90
C GLU A 171 6.94 -13.37 -1.97
N GLY A 172 7.31 -12.19 -2.49
CA GLY A 172 7.60 -11.02 -1.66
C GLY A 172 6.38 -10.40 -0.96
N LEU A 173 5.19 -10.49 -1.57
CA LEU A 173 3.95 -9.94 -1.03
C LEU A 173 3.25 -10.90 -0.05
N VAL A 174 3.27 -12.19 -0.36
CA VAL A 174 2.67 -13.23 0.48
C VAL A 174 3.65 -13.70 1.55
N PHE A 175 4.91 -13.98 1.21
CA PHE A 175 6.01 -14.37 2.12
C PHE A 175 5.79 -15.60 3.03
N ASP A 176 4.60 -16.18 3.07
CA ASP A 176 4.32 -17.40 3.83
C ASP A 176 4.86 -18.65 3.10
N PRO A 177 5.71 -19.48 3.74
CA PRO A 177 6.25 -20.68 3.11
C PRO A 177 5.18 -21.65 2.60
N GLU A 178 4.06 -21.77 3.32
CA GLU A 178 2.92 -22.60 2.97
C GLU A 178 2.16 -22.13 1.71
N ALA A 179 2.40 -20.90 1.24
CA ALA A 179 1.81 -20.36 0.02
C ALA A 179 2.57 -20.76 -1.26
N LYS A 180 3.73 -21.41 -1.11
CA LYS A 180 4.54 -21.84 -2.25
C LYS A 180 3.76 -22.87 -3.09
N GLY A 181 3.65 -22.59 -4.40
CA GLY A 181 2.90 -23.44 -5.33
C GLY A 181 1.38 -23.31 -5.27
N ALA A 182 0.82 -22.51 -4.36
CA ALA A 182 -0.62 -22.31 -4.27
C ALA A 182 -1.19 -21.72 -5.56
N LYS A 183 -2.46 -22.05 -5.85
CA LYS A 183 -3.20 -21.51 -7.02
C LYS A 183 -4.10 -20.34 -6.65
N LYS A 184 -4.62 -20.32 -5.43
CA LYS A 184 -5.47 -19.25 -4.90
C LYS A 184 -5.04 -18.91 -3.48
N ILE A 185 -4.86 -17.63 -3.22
CA ILE A 185 -4.55 -17.12 -1.89
C ILE A 185 -5.43 -15.90 -1.64
N GLU A 186 -6.07 -15.84 -0.49
CA GLU A 186 -6.74 -14.65 0.01
C GLU A 186 -6.19 -14.31 1.39
N ILE A 187 -5.71 -13.09 1.54
CA ILE A 187 -5.11 -12.58 2.78
C ILE A 187 -5.81 -11.29 3.15
N HIS A 188 -6.10 -11.13 4.43
CA HIS A 188 -6.49 -9.84 4.98
C HIS A 188 -5.81 -9.57 6.30
N HIS A 189 -5.61 -8.29 6.59
CA HIS A 189 -4.99 -7.80 7.80
C HIS A 189 -5.95 -6.87 8.54
N ASP A 190 -6.11 -7.14 9.83
CA ASP A 190 -6.69 -6.18 10.75
C ASP A 190 -5.54 -5.43 11.42
N PHE A 191 -5.64 -4.11 11.48
CA PHE A 191 -4.71 -3.28 12.26
C PHE A 191 -5.40 -2.87 13.55
N ILE A 192 -4.79 -3.21 14.68
CA ILE A 192 -5.25 -2.82 16.00
C ILE A 192 -4.22 -1.85 16.54
N ILE A 193 -4.59 -0.57 16.58
CA ILE A 193 -3.75 0.50 17.10
C ILE A 193 -4.18 0.77 18.54
N GLU A 194 -3.32 0.39 19.47
CA GLU A 194 -3.59 0.45 20.90
C GLU A 194 -3.11 1.78 21.48
N ASP A 195 -1.95 2.26 21.00
CA ASP A 195 -1.33 3.47 21.54
C ASP A 195 -0.62 4.32 20.46
N ILE A 196 -0.41 5.58 20.78
CA ILE A 196 0.40 6.53 20.01
C ILE A 196 1.57 6.96 20.89
N VAL A 197 2.75 6.43 20.60
CA VAL A 197 3.97 6.67 21.38
C VAL A 197 4.66 7.91 20.84
N ILE A 198 4.87 8.91 21.69
CA ILE A 198 5.69 10.07 21.36
C ILE A 198 7.15 9.74 21.71
N PRO A 199 8.07 9.70 20.73
CA PRO A 199 9.49 9.49 21.00
C PRO A 199 10.05 10.47 22.04
N PRO A 200 10.95 10.05 22.95
CA PRO A 200 11.48 10.91 24.01
C PRO A 200 12.07 12.23 23.52
N GLU A 201 12.72 12.23 22.36
CA GLU A 201 13.32 13.40 21.71
C GLU A 201 12.30 14.48 21.31
N LEU A 202 11.01 14.15 21.25
CA LEU A 202 9.93 15.08 20.90
C LEU A 202 9.12 15.54 22.11
N LYS A 203 9.45 15.11 23.34
CA LYS A 203 8.69 15.49 24.54
C LYS A 203 8.69 17.01 24.81
N ASN A 204 9.74 17.70 24.34
CA ASN A 204 9.89 19.15 24.47
C ASN A 204 9.54 19.91 23.18
N GLU A 205 9.14 19.20 22.11
CA GLU A 205 8.71 19.81 20.86
C GLU A 205 7.37 20.53 21.08
N LYS A 206 7.30 21.80 20.68
CA LYS A 206 6.10 22.64 20.83
C LYS A 206 5.24 22.61 19.57
N ASP A 207 5.81 22.22 18.43
CA ASP A 207 5.05 22.01 17.21
C ASP A 207 4.29 20.67 17.25
N PHE A 208 3.00 20.76 17.59
CA PHE A 208 2.11 19.60 17.62
C PHE A 208 1.99 18.87 16.27
N ALA A 209 2.20 19.55 15.15
CA ALA A 209 2.19 18.90 13.83
C ALA A 209 3.40 17.98 13.70
N VAL A 210 4.58 18.44 14.11
CA VAL A 210 5.82 17.64 14.13
C VAL A 210 5.69 16.45 15.09
N VAL A 211 5.15 16.67 16.29
CA VAL A 211 4.91 15.59 17.27
C VAL A 211 3.97 14.53 16.69
N ARG A 212 2.85 14.94 16.08
CA ARG A 212 1.88 14.02 15.49
C ARG A 212 2.45 13.25 14.31
N GLU A 213 3.28 13.91 13.50
CA GLU A 213 3.93 13.31 12.35
C GLU A 213 4.84 12.17 12.82
N LYS A 214 5.77 12.48 13.71
CA LYS A 214 6.82 11.56 14.15
C LYS A 214 6.41 10.58 15.25
N ALA A 215 5.22 10.70 15.84
CA ALA A 215 4.73 9.74 16.82
C ALA A 215 4.64 8.32 16.21
N LEU A 216 4.89 7.28 16.99
CA LEU A 216 4.79 5.90 16.53
C LEU A 216 3.42 5.32 16.88
N ARG A 217 2.87 4.49 16.01
CA ARG A 217 1.61 3.78 16.24
C ARG A 217 1.99 2.41 16.76
N LYS A 218 1.57 2.12 17.99
CA LYS A 218 1.85 0.87 18.67
C LYS A 218 0.59 0.02 18.74
N GLY A 219 0.74 -1.28 18.47
CA GLY A 219 -0.34 -2.25 18.60
C GLY A 219 0.00 -3.55 17.90
N LYS A 220 -0.98 -4.15 17.21
CA LYS A 220 -0.81 -5.45 16.56
C LYS A 220 -1.46 -5.55 15.18
N ILE A 221 -0.88 -6.40 14.36
CA ILE A 221 -1.45 -6.83 13.08
C ILE A 221 -1.96 -8.26 13.24
N ILE A 222 -3.24 -8.47 12.94
CA ILE A 222 -3.80 -9.81 12.79
C ILE A 222 -3.86 -10.14 11.31
N ARG A 223 -3.09 -11.14 10.89
CA ARG A 223 -3.05 -11.62 9.51
C ARG A 223 -3.85 -12.91 9.39
N TYR A 224 -4.83 -12.90 8.51
CA TYR A 224 -5.63 -14.08 8.15
C TYR A 224 -5.23 -14.52 6.76
N LEU A 225 -5.03 -15.82 6.59
CA LEU A 225 -4.67 -16.42 5.32
C LEU A 225 -5.67 -17.51 4.96
N ASP A 226 -6.07 -17.56 3.70
CA ASP A 226 -6.81 -18.65 3.09
C ASP A 226 -6.00 -19.10 1.86
N ILE A 227 -5.32 -20.24 1.97
CA ILE A 227 -4.45 -20.78 0.93
C ILE A 227 -5.09 -22.06 0.41
N ASP A 228 -5.61 -22.00 -0.82
CA ASP A 228 -6.36 -23.10 -1.46
C ASP A 228 -7.45 -23.71 -0.54
N GLY A 229 -8.11 -22.88 0.28
CA GLY A 229 -9.16 -23.28 1.22
C GLY A 229 -8.68 -23.54 2.65
N LYS A 230 -7.36 -23.65 2.89
CA LYS A 230 -6.79 -23.84 4.22
C LYS A 230 -6.61 -22.50 4.92
N LYS A 231 -7.37 -22.31 6.00
CA LYS A 231 -7.35 -21.06 6.77
C LYS A 231 -6.33 -21.11 7.91
N THR A 232 -5.54 -20.04 8.05
CA THR A 232 -4.61 -19.84 9.16
C THR A 232 -4.66 -18.38 9.65
N LYS A 233 -4.23 -18.17 10.90
CA LYS A 233 -4.20 -16.86 11.55
C LYS A 233 -2.82 -16.66 12.20
N LYS A 234 -2.23 -15.50 11.98
CA LYS A 234 -0.95 -15.08 12.58
C LYS A 234 -1.13 -13.70 13.21
N GLU A 235 -0.41 -13.44 14.29
CA GLU A 235 -0.44 -12.15 15.00
C GLU A 235 0.98 -11.67 15.24
N ILE A 236 1.18 -10.36 15.16
CA ILE A 236 2.46 -9.73 15.51
C ILE A 236 2.23 -8.34 16.10
N GLU A 237 3.00 -8.02 17.14
CA GLU A 237 3.07 -6.68 17.72
C GLU A 237 4.01 -5.79 16.91
N PHE A 238 3.70 -4.49 16.85
CA PHE A 238 4.54 -3.53 16.16
C PHE A 238 4.49 -2.14 16.82
N ALA A 239 5.52 -1.35 16.53
CA ALA A 239 5.55 0.08 16.76
C ALA A 239 6.11 0.74 15.48
N ALA A 240 5.25 1.44 14.74
CA ALA A 240 5.58 2.05 13.45
C ALA A 240 5.09 3.48 13.31
#